data_AF-A0A960W1J4-F1
#
_entry.id   AF-A0A960W1J4-F1
#
_cell.length_a   1.000
_cell.length_b   1.000
_cell.length_c   1.000
_cell.angle_alpha   90.00
_cell.angle_beta   90.00
_cell.angle_gamma   90.00
#
_symmetry.space_group_name_H-M   'P 1'
#
loop_
_entity.id
_entity.type
_entity.pdbx_description
1 polymer ?
#
loop_
_entity_poly.entity_id
_entity_poly.type
_entity_poly.pdbx_seq_one_letter_code
_entity_poly.pdbx_strand_id
1 'polypeptide(L)' 'MSKSKIEWTEDTWNPTTGCNKVSPGCKNCYAEIMAYRLRAMGVNGYENGFIRNYFFMVTYSLV' A
#
# COMPACT_ATOMS: atom_id res chain seq x y z
N MET A 1 10.51 9.44 -15.09
CA MET A 1 9.81 9.15 -13.82
C MET A 1 9.53 10.46 -13.13
N SER A 2 8.27 10.85 -12.98
CA SER A 2 7.90 12.04 -12.21
C SER A 2 8.29 11.78 -10.77
N LYS A 3 9.30 12.53 -10.31
CA LYS A 3 9.53 12.73 -8.89
C LYS A 3 8.26 13.31 -8.26
N SER A 4 8.02 12.97 -7.01
CA SER A 4 6.70 13.09 -6.39
C SER A 4 6.02 14.45 -6.63
N LYS A 5 4.67 14.47 -6.64
CA LYS A 5 3.89 15.73 -6.77
C LYS A 5 4.02 16.67 -5.57
N ILE A 6 4.79 16.29 -4.56
CA ILE A 6 4.95 17.03 -3.33
C ILE A 6 6.28 17.76 -3.42
N GLU A 7 6.23 19.10 -3.37
CA GLU A 7 7.37 20.00 -3.61
C GLU A 7 8.62 19.71 -2.76
N TRP A 8 8.46 19.03 -1.62
CA TRP A 8 9.53 18.74 -0.66
C TRP A 8 9.98 17.27 -0.64
N THR A 9 9.45 16.40 -1.50
CA THR A 9 9.91 15.00 -1.62
C THR A 9 10.20 14.58 -3.05
N GLU A 10 11.24 13.75 -3.21
CA GLU A 10 11.61 13.19 -4.50
C GLU A 10 10.73 11.98 -4.87
N ASP A 11 10.27 11.20 -3.90
CA ASP A 11 9.42 10.02 -4.11
C ASP A 11 8.37 9.87 -3.01
N THR A 12 7.20 9.34 -3.38
CA THR A 12 6.13 8.98 -2.46
C THR A 12 5.83 7.50 -2.60
N TRP A 13 5.86 6.79 -1.47
CA TRP A 13 5.52 5.37 -1.41
C TRP A 13 4.70 5.05 -0.16
N ASN A 14 3.84 4.03 -0.25
CA ASN A 14 3.03 3.58 0.88
C ASN A 14 3.71 2.37 1.56
N PRO A 15 4.12 2.48 2.84
CA PRO A 15 4.85 1.41 3.54
C PRO A 15 4.00 0.24 4.01
N THR A 16 2.68 0.34 3.92
CA THR A 16 1.79 -0.74 4.36
C THR A 16 0.59 -0.83 3.45
N THR A 17 0.33 -2.02 2.95
CA THR A 17 -0.91 -2.36 2.28
C THR A 17 -1.66 -3.34 3.18
N GLY A 18 -2.87 -3.00 3.65
CA GLY A 18 -3.68 -3.88 4.50
C GLY A 18 -3.58 -3.67 6.02
N CYS A 19 -4.59 -4.15 6.75
CA CYS A 19 -4.66 -4.14 8.21
C CYS A 19 -5.44 -5.34 8.76
N ASN A 20 -5.31 -5.64 10.05
CA ASN A 20 -6.14 -6.63 10.73
C ASN A 20 -7.49 -6.00 11.11
N LYS A 21 -8.61 -6.67 10.81
CA LYS A 21 -9.95 -6.18 11.18
C LYS A 21 -10.21 -6.47 12.65
N VAL A 22 -10.12 -5.44 13.51
CA VAL A 22 -10.25 -5.57 14.97
C VAL A 22 -11.66 -5.18 15.47
N SER A 23 -12.35 -4.28 14.77
CA SER A 23 -13.64 -3.74 15.22
C SER A 23 -14.71 -3.74 14.12
N PRO A 24 -16.00 -3.59 14.48
CA PRO A 24 -17.10 -3.47 13.52
C PRO A 24 -16.96 -2.28 12.57
N GLY A 25 -16.17 -1.26 12.95
CA GLY A 25 -15.85 -0.11 12.10
C GLY A 25 -15.06 -0.48 10.84
N CYS A 26 -14.43 -1.65 10.81
CA CYS A 26 -13.72 -2.14 9.63
C CYS A 26 -14.65 -2.56 8.47
N LYS A 27 -15.97 -2.64 8.68
CA LYS A 27 -16.92 -3.10 7.64
C LYS A 27 -16.93 -2.21 6.38
N ASN A 28 -16.68 -0.92 6.52
CA ASN A 28 -16.65 0.05 5.41
C ASN A 28 -15.27 0.71 5.28
N CYS A 29 -14.21 -0.09 5.42
CA CYS A 29 -12.85 0.44 5.35
C CYS A 29 -12.53 0.96 3.93
N TYR A 30 -12.30 2.26 3.80
CA TYR A 30 -11.87 2.87 2.53
C TYR A 30 -10.59 2.22 1.97
N ALA A 31 -9.64 1.88 2.85
CA ALA A 31 -8.36 1.30 2.45
C ALA A 31 -8.53 -0.10 1.82
N GLU A 32 -9.53 -0.87 2.25
CA GLU A 32 -9.85 -2.18 1.67
C GLU A 32 -10.37 -2.04 0.23
N ILE A 33 -11.32 -1.13 0.01
CA ILE A 33 -11.87 -0.85 -1.32
C ILE A 33 -10.79 -0.32 -2.26
N MET A 34 -9.96 0.61 -1.77
CA MET A 34 -8.88 1.18 -2.57
C MET A 34 -7.84 0.11 -2.95
N ALA A 35 -7.48 -0.79 -2.03
CA ALA A 35 -6.54 -1.87 -2.34
C ALA A 35 -7.07 -2.83 -3.41
N TYR A 36 -8.37 -3.18 -3.37
CA TYR A 36 -8.97 -3.99 -4.44
C TYR A 36 -8.94 -3.26 -5.79
N ARG A 37 -9.23 -1.95 -5.79
CA ARG A 37 -9.16 -1.13 -7.01
C ARG A 37 -7.74 -1.07 -7.57
N LEU A 38 -6.74 -0.82 -6.73
CA LEU A 38 -5.34 -0.71 -7.15
C LEU A 38 -4.78 -2.05 -7.64
N ARG A 39 -5.20 -3.16 -7.01
CA ARG A 39 -4.91 -4.51 -7.51
C ARG A 39 -5.51 -4.74 -8.90
N ALA A 40 -6.77 -4.37 -9.10
CA ALA A 40 -7.44 -4.50 -10.41
C ALA A 40 -6.80 -3.60 -11.48
N MET A 41 -6.22 -2.47 -11.08
CA MET A 41 -5.46 -1.58 -11.96
C MET A 41 -4.01 -2.07 -12.24
N GLY A 42 -3.54 -3.13 -11.59
CA GLY A 42 -2.18 -3.64 -11.77
C GLY A 42 -1.09 -2.72 -11.21
N VAL A 43 -1.38 -1.96 -10.16
CA VAL A 43 -0.39 -1.07 -9.54
C VAL A 43 0.63 -1.89 -8.74
N ASN A 44 1.92 -1.65 -8.99
CA ASN A 44 3.02 -2.30 -8.27
C ASN A 44 2.88 -2.12 -6.75
N GLY A 45 3.04 -3.23 -6.00
CA GLY A 45 2.89 -3.26 -4.54
C GLY A 45 1.47 -3.54 -4.01
N TYR A 46 0.48 -3.63 -4.89
CA TYR A 46 -0.89 -4.06 -4.55
C TYR A 46 -1.25 -5.45 -5.09
N GLU A 47 -0.26 -6.23 -5.56
CA GLU A 47 -0.43 -7.57 -6.13
C GLU A 47 -1.11 -8.53 -5.15
N ASN A 48 -0.69 -8.44 -3.89
CA ASN A 48 -1.21 -9.25 -2.78
C ASN A 48 -2.54 -8.71 -2.22
N GLY A 49 -3.11 -7.62 -2.76
CA GLY A 49 -4.38 -7.05 -2.30
C GLY A 49 -4.32 -6.40 -0.91
N PHE A 50 -5.39 -6.55 -0.12
CA PHE A 50 -5.53 -5.95 1.23
C PHE A 50 -5.05 -6.88 2.37
N ILE A 51 -3.96 -7.60 2.14
CA ILE A 51 -3.31 -8.41 3.18
C ILE A 51 -2.23 -7.54 3.80
N ARG A 52 -2.15 -7.45 5.14
CA ARG A 52 -1.12 -6.67 5.88
C ARG A 52 0.28 -7.04 5.38
N ASN A 53 0.76 -6.29 4.40
CA ASN A 53 2.04 -6.48 3.76
C ASN A 53 2.92 -5.29 4.11
N TYR A 54 4.04 -5.59 4.74
CA TYR A 54 5.19 -4.70 4.85
C TYR A 54 6.03 -4.87 3.58
N PHE A 55 5.49 -4.45 2.45
CA PHE A 55 5.97 -4.89 1.13
C PHE A 55 7.39 -4.43 0.75
N PHE A 56 8.13 -3.65 1.56
CA PHE A 56 9.45 -3.14 1.13
C PHE A 56 10.55 -3.04 2.18
N MET A 57 10.37 -3.57 3.40
CA MET A 57 11.40 -3.47 4.45
C MET A 57 12.34 -4.70 4.55
N VAL A 58 12.25 -5.70 3.66
CA VAL A 58 13.07 -6.94 3.81
C VAL A 58 13.96 -7.28 2.62
N THR A 59 13.86 -6.59 1.47
CA THR A 59 14.75 -6.88 0.32
C THR A 59 15.96 -5.95 0.20
N TYR A 60 16.09 -4.93 1.07
CA TYR A 60 17.26 -4.04 1.16
C TYR A 60 18.00 -4.17 2.51
N SER A 61 18.00 -5.35 3.13
CA SER A 61 18.93 -5.68 4.22
C SER A 61 19.85 -6.86 3.88
N LEU A 62 20.03 -7.14 2.59
CA LEU A 62 21.13 -7.96 2.08
C LEU A 62 21.97 -7.17 1.05
N VAL A 63 22.16 -5.88 1.30
CA VAL A 63 23.38 -5.12 1.00
C VAL A 63 23.63 -4.18 2.18
#